data_AF-Q0DZL5-F1
#
_entry.id   AF-Q0DZL5-F1
#
_cell.length_a   1.000
_cell.length_b   1.000
_cell.length_c   1.000
_cell.angle_alpha   90.00
_cell.angle_beta   90.00
_cell.angle_gamma   90.00
#
_symmetry.space_group_name_H-M   'P 1'
#
loop_
_entity.id
_entity.type
_entity.pdbx_description
1 polymer ?
#
loop_
_entity_poly.entity_id
_entity_poly.type
_entity_poly.pdbx_seq_one_letter_code
_entity_poly.pdbx_strand_id
1 'polypeptide(L)'
;ELFVHLLFQLHEAIMREESVEYEEGVILQEFRKGFKLGERLLRPAMVKVSAGPGPEKPVYDDPAMVEDSVAPQKVKEAEDDGFDDDNAE
;
A
#
# COMPACT_ATOMS: atom_id res chain seq x y z
N GLU A 1 -3.06 -1.33 21.92
CA GLU A 1 -2.37 -2.64 21.95
C GLU A 1 -3.30 -3.87 21.92
N LEU A 2 -4.30 -4.01 22.80
CA LEU A 2 -5.22 -5.17 22.81
C LEU A 2 -5.94 -5.45 21.46
N PHE A 3 -6.22 -4.38 20.69
CA PHE A 3 -6.85 -4.49 19.37
C PHE A 3 -5.93 -5.16 18.34
N VAL A 4 -4.62 -4.88 18.38
CA VAL A 4 -3.61 -5.49 17.49
C VAL A 4 -3.39 -6.95 17.84
N HIS A 5 -3.39 -7.28 19.13
CA HIS A 5 -3.24 -8.67 19.58
C HIS A 5 -4.44 -9.55 19.19
N LEU A 6 -5.65 -9.00 19.26
CA LEU A 6 -6.86 -9.69 18.80
C LEU A 6 -6.90 -9.80 17.27
N LEU A 7 -6.42 -8.78 16.56
CA LEU A 7 -6.23 -8.83 15.10
C LEU A 7 -5.29 -9.97 14.71
N PHE A 8 -4.15 -10.13 15.40
CA PHE A 8 -3.15 -11.16 15.08
C PHE A 8 -3.65 -12.60 15.22
N GLN A 9 -4.56 -12.86 16.17
CA GLN A 9 -5.13 -14.21 16.31
C GLN A 9 -6.12 -14.54 15.21
N LEU A 10 -6.74 -13.54 14.56
CA LEU A 10 -7.85 -13.74 13.62
C LEU A 10 -7.52 -13.40 12.18
N HIS A 11 -6.41 -12.69 11.96
CA HIS A 11 -5.98 -12.20 10.67
C HIS A 11 -4.54 -12.62 10.44
N GLU A 12 -4.30 -13.11 9.23
CA GLU A 12 -2.99 -13.45 8.71
C GLU A 12 -2.59 -12.35 7.72
N ALA A 13 -1.59 -11.56 8.09
CA ALA A 13 -1.05 -10.50 7.26
C ALA A 13 -0.14 -11.10 6.17
N ILE A 14 -0.66 -11.20 4.95
CA ILE A 14 0.06 -11.77 3.81
C ILE A 14 0.84 -10.72 3.01
N MET A 15 0.51 -9.43 3.21
CA MET A 15 1.15 -8.30 2.53
C MET A 15 1.24 -7.11 3.48
N ARG A 16 2.27 -6.27 3.28
CA ARG A 16 2.46 -5.01 3.98
C ARG A 16 2.64 -3.88 2.98
N GLU A 17 2.06 -2.71 3.25
CA GLU A 17 2.15 -1.52 2.41
C GLU A 17 2.45 -0.30 3.29
N GLU A 18 3.35 0.57 2.82
CA GLU A 18 3.66 1.83 3.51
C GLU A 18 2.45 2.76 3.42
N SER A 19 2.07 3.37 4.54
CA SER A 19 0.94 4.29 4.56
C SER A 19 1.22 5.44 5.50
N VAL A 20 1.13 6.67 4.98
CA VAL A 20 1.21 7.89 5.79
C VAL A 20 -0.10 8.19 6.53
N GLU A 21 -1.19 7.54 6.13
CA GLU A 21 -2.53 7.74 6.70
C GLU A 21 -2.82 6.78 7.86
N TYR A 22 -2.28 5.56 7.81
CA TYR A 22 -2.58 4.50 8.76
C TYR A 22 -1.33 4.00 9.48
N GLU A 23 -1.39 3.93 10.81
CA GLU A 23 -0.33 3.41 11.67
C GLU A 23 0.04 1.94 11.37
N GLU A 24 1.19 1.50 11.87
CA GLU A 24 1.66 0.12 11.70
C GLU A 24 0.63 -0.88 12.27
N GLY A 25 0.33 -1.92 11.49
CA GLY A 25 -0.56 -3.01 11.89
C GLY A 25 -2.04 -2.76 11.63
N VAL A 26 -2.42 -1.61 11.06
CA VAL A 26 -3.79 -1.35 10.62
C VAL A 26 -4.11 -2.18 9.37
N ILE A 27 -5.28 -2.81 9.30
CA ILE A 27 -5.72 -3.52 8.08
C ILE A 27 -6.10 -2.50 7.01
N LEU A 28 -5.45 -2.59 5.86
CA LEU A 28 -5.77 -1.77 4.69
C LEU A 28 -6.79 -2.46 3.77
N GLN A 29 -6.66 -3.78 3.62
CA GLN A 29 -7.52 -4.54 2.71
C GLN A 29 -7.67 -6.01 3.14
N GLU A 30 -8.87 -6.56 2.98
CA GLU A 30 -9.13 -7.99 3.15
C GLU A 30 -9.12 -8.70 1.79
N PHE A 31 -8.24 -9.69 1.63
CA PHE A 31 -8.19 -10.53 0.43
C PHE A 31 -9.11 -11.74 0.55
N ARG A 32 -9.23 -12.29 1.76
CA ARG A 32 -10.07 -13.47 2.02
C ARG A 32 -10.61 -13.43 3.42
N LYS A 33 -11.93 -13.61 3.53
CA LYS A 33 -12.63 -13.64 4.82
C LYS A 33 -12.14 -14.75 5.74
N GLY A 34 -11.99 -14.43 7.02
CA GLY A 34 -11.76 -15.42 8.08
C GLY A 34 -13.08 -16.01 8.56
N PHE A 35 -13.03 -17.18 9.20
CA PHE A 35 -14.21 -17.81 9.79
C PHE A 35 -13.92 -18.42 11.16
N LYS A 36 -14.89 -18.31 12.06
CA LYS A 36 -14.93 -18.97 13.37
C LYS A 36 -16.21 -19.77 13.52
N LEU A 37 -16.14 -20.86 14.27
CA LEU A 37 -17.29 -21.63 14.72
C LEU A 37 -17.30 -21.67 16.25
N GLY A 38 -18.15 -20.84 16.86
CA GLY A 38 -18.10 -20.59 18.30
C GLY A 38 -16.75 -19.99 18.69
N GLU A 39 -16.04 -20.64 19.61
CA GLU A 39 -14.70 -20.22 20.06
C GLU A 39 -13.57 -20.78 19.18
N ARG A 40 -13.87 -21.71 18.26
CA ARG A 40 -12.87 -22.33 17.39
C ARG A 40 -12.61 -21.50 16.15
N LEU A 41 -11.36 -21.08 15.94
CA LEU A 41 -10.92 -20.49 14.67
C LEU A 41 -10.83 -21.58 13.60
N LEU A 42 -11.58 -21.43 12.51
CA LEU A 42 -11.52 -22.36 11.37
C LEU A 42 -10.45 -21.93 10.37
N ARG A 43 -10.37 -20.63 10.12
CA ARG A 43 -9.38 -20.02 9.23
C ARG A 43 -9.23 -18.54 9.57
N PRO A 44 -8.01 -18.00 9.68
CA PRO A 44 -7.82 -16.56 9.76
C PRO A 44 -8.24 -15.85 8.46
N ALA A 45 -8.55 -14.57 8.56
CA ALA A 45 -8.73 -13.72 7.38
C ALA A 45 -7.36 -13.39 6.78
N MET A 46 -7.22 -13.43 5.46
CA MET A 46 -5.98 -13.00 4.81
C MET A 46 -6.10 -11.54 4.45
N VAL A 47 -5.16 -10.73 4.95
CA VAL A 47 -5.24 -9.26 4.87
C VAL A 47 -3.92 -8.64 4.43
N LYS A 48 -4.04 -7.42 3.88
CA LYS A 48 -2.96 -6.45 3.74
C LYS A 48 -2.96 -5.54 4.97
N VAL A 49 -1.80 -5.29 5.55
CA VAL A 49 -1.65 -4.36 6.68
C VAL A 49 -0.74 -3.19 6.33
N SER A 50 -0.94 -2.08 7.03
CA SER A 50 -0.04 -0.93 6.97
C SER A 50 1.26 -1.25 7.69
N ALA A 51 2.38 -0.85 7.10
CA ALA A 51 3.68 -0.80 7.76
C ALA A 51 3.86 0.48 8.62
N GLY A 52 2.84 1.34 8.66
CA GLY A 52 2.89 2.67 9.25
C GLY A 52 3.52 3.70 8.33
N PRO A 53 3.47 4.98 8.71
CA PRO A 53 4.47 5.93 8.25
C PRO A 53 5.79 5.34 8.75
N GLY A 54 6.65 4.92 7.82
CA GLY A 54 7.95 4.34 8.18
C GLY A 54 8.67 5.23 9.20
N PRO A 55 9.63 4.68 9.98
CA PRO A 55 10.32 5.45 11.00
C PRO A 55 10.76 6.76 10.36
N GLU A 56 10.26 7.89 10.89
CA GLU A 56 10.59 9.22 10.38
C GLU A 56 12.10 9.19 10.16
N LYS A 57 12.55 9.22 8.90
CA LYS A 57 13.98 9.39 8.64
C LYS A 57 14.32 10.63 9.46
N PRO A 58 15.25 10.56 10.42
CA PRO A 58 15.62 11.74 11.18
C PRO A 58 15.88 12.81 10.15
N VAL A 59 15.09 13.89 10.20
CA VAL A 59 15.30 15.06 9.37
C VAL A 59 16.65 15.57 9.82
N TYR A 60 17.70 15.14 9.12
CA TYR A 60 18.98 15.79 9.21
C TYR A 60 18.74 17.13 8.52
N ASP A 61 18.72 18.21 9.30
CA ASP A 61 18.74 19.59 8.83
C ASP A 61 20.05 19.87 8.09
N ASP A 62 20.32 19.13 7.02
CA ASP A 62 21.46 19.31 6.14
C ASP A 62 20.92 19.81 4.79
N PRO A 63 21.15 21.09 4.43
CA PRO A 63 20.52 21.74 3.28
C PRO A 63 20.97 21.22 1.90
N ALA A 64 21.62 20.06 1.83
CA ALA A 64 22.28 19.57 0.62
C ALA A 64 21.58 18.42 -0.13
N MET A 65 20.49 17.84 0.38
CA MET A 65 19.89 16.64 -0.24
C MET A 65 18.39 16.80 -0.53
N VAL A 66 18.08 17.59 -1.57
CA VAL A 66 16.83 17.46 -2.32
C VAL A 66 17.03 16.39 -3.40
N GLU A 67 16.74 15.14 -3.06
CA GLU A 67 16.52 14.10 -4.07
C GLU A 67 15.09 13.57 -3.96
N ASP A 68 14.26 14.25 -4.74
CA ASP A 68 13.15 13.74 -5.54
C ASP A 68 12.69 12.31 -5.21
N SER A 69 11.53 12.20 -4.57
CA SER A 69 10.76 10.96 -4.53
C SER A 69 9.28 11.27 -4.74
N VAL A 70 8.98 12.09 -5.75
CA VAL A 70 7.67 12.00 -6.39
C VAL A 70 7.74 10.77 -7.28
N ALA A 71 7.10 9.67 -6.88
CA ALA A 71 6.91 8.54 -7.78
C ALA A 71 5.80 8.88 -8.77
N PRO A 72 6.08 9.09 -10.08
CA PRO A 72 5.01 9.21 -11.06
C PRO A 72 4.75 7.81 -11.59
N GLN A 73 3.57 7.25 -11.27
CA GLN A 73 3.03 6.10 -11.97
C GLN A 73 2.88 6.48 -13.45
N LYS A 74 3.83 6.06 -14.30
CA LYS A 74 3.70 6.19 -15.74
C LYS A 74 2.82 5.05 -16.27
N VAL A 75 1.51 5.27 -16.20
CA VAL A 75 0.60 4.73 -17.21
C VAL A 75 1.11 5.19 -18.58
N LYS A 76 1.52 4.25 -19.43
CA LYS A 76 1.62 4.49 -20.88
C LYS A 76 0.40 3.84 -21.51
N GLU A 77 -0.71 4.56 -21.49
CA GLU A 77 -1.75 4.40 -22.49
C GLU A 77 -1.31 5.26 -23.68
N ALA A 78 -0.95 4.62 -24.78
CA ALA A 78 -0.75 5.31 -26.05
C ALA A 78 -2.08 5.25 -26.80
N GLU A 79 -2.92 6.25 -26.56
CA GLU A 79 -3.84 6.78 -27.58
C GLU A 79 -2.95 7.36 -28.68
N ASP A 80 -3.16 7.05 -29.95
CA ASP A 80 -4.34 7.40 -30.74
C ASP A 80 -3.75 8.17 -31.92
N ASP A 81 -3.68 9.49 -31.95
CA ASP A 81 -4.23 10.19 -33.11
C ASP A 81 -3.29 11.18 -33.85
N GLY A 82 -3.38 11.18 -35.20
CA GLY A 82 -3.06 12.32 -36.09
C GLY A 82 -1.92 12.06 -37.09
N PHE A 83 -2.19 11.71 -38.35
CA PHE A 83 -2.53 12.61 -39.48
C PHE A 83 -1.35 13.48 -39.94
N ASP A 84 -0.57 12.98 -40.90
CA ASP A 84 0.33 13.78 -41.74
C ASP A 84 -0.24 13.81 -43.16
N ASP A 85 -1.16 14.75 -43.39
CA ASP A 85 -1.50 15.26 -44.70
C ASP A 85 -0.62 16.47 -44.92
N ASP A 86 0.44 16.34 -45.74
CA ASP A 86 1.11 17.47 -46.40
C ASP A 86 2.11 16.96 -47.46
N ASN A 87 1.64 16.96 -48.70
CA ASN A 87 2.21 17.78 -49.78
C ASN A 87 3.72 17.69 -50.09
N ALA A 88 4.07 16.95 -51.16
CA ALA A 88 5.17 17.31 -52.05
C ALA A 88 5.01 16.62 -53.43
N GLU A 89 4.72 17.45 -54.45
CA GLU A 89 4.86 17.29 -55.92
C GLU A 89 4.53 15.96 -56.62
#